data_AF-A0A3L7SVI3-F1
#
_entry.id   AF-A0A3L7SVI3-F1
#
_cell.length_a   1.000
_cell.length_b   1.000
_cell.length_c   1.000
_cell.angle_alpha   90.00
_cell.angle_beta   90.00
_cell.angle_gamma   90.00
#
_symmetry.space_group_name_H-M   'P 1'
#
loop_
_entity.id
_entity.type
_entity.pdbx_description
1 polymer ?
#
loop_
_entity_poly.entity_id
_entity_poly.type
_entity_poly.pdbx_seq_one_letter_code
_entity_poly.pdbx_strand_id
1 'polypeptide(L)'
;MIGETEPIKAAIDAMEPKPEDEMEVPIRLAFYEGLNMPLGFDWILERYGLCNAITTLTSQDFSQMPAVREYCLQKLIRALYGELAIRLRNEIEKHDGNSSAVEKIPVGEAGEIKKLIANRPWLFEEDNYHIDLSHLSSAVQMSIHLPACKELEMALELCAYGKNLSSRFLGKSEPPFENLYESYGTYLEINAGRDIEKNLDFFRKIAKENEPDGSSYPAEVLLQLLEKLGKSEEALELAGRTLNASGLYGMCIKAGNFKPMKQAAQAQDDPVHFLAALIEVEKAGKA
;
A
#
# COMPACT_ATOMS: atom_id res chain seq x y z
N MET A 1 -9.65 13.72 -38.99
CA MET A 1 -8.77 14.53 -38.12
C MET A 1 -9.43 14.84 -36.77
N ILE A 2 -10.29 13.95 -36.26
CA ILE A 2 -10.79 13.92 -34.88
C ILE A 2 -10.51 12.48 -34.43
N GLY A 3 -9.67 12.29 -33.41
CA GLY A 3 -9.36 10.97 -32.84
C GLY A 3 -7.92 10.44 -33.03
N GLU A 4 -7.03 11.16 -33.72
CA GLU A 4 -5.60 10.78 -33.77
C GLU A 4 -4.88 11.34 -32.54
N THR A 5 -4.73 10.51 -31.51
CA THR A 5 -4.05 10.86 -30.25
C THR A 5 -2.53 10.73 -30.32
N GLU A 6 -2.02 10.04 -31.35
CA GLU A 6 -0.60 9.72 -31.52
C GLU A 6 0.28 10.96 -31.72
N PRO A 7 -0.08 11.96 -32.56
CA PRO A 7 0.73 13.17 -32.70
C PRO A 7 0.77 14.00 -31.41
N ILE A 8 -0.32 14.00 -30.63
CA ILE A 8 -0.41 14.73 -29.37
C ILE A 8 0.47 14.06 -28.33
N LYS A 9 0.40 12.72 -28.24
CA LYS A 9 1.27 11.95 -27.35
C LYS A 9 2.75 12.17 -27.69
N ALA A 10 3.13 12.14 -28.98
CA ALA A 10 4.51 12.39 -29.39
C ALA A 10 5.00 13.79 -29.00
N ALA A 11 4.12 14.81 -29.07
CA ALA A 11 4.44 16.16 -28.61
C ALA A 11 4.61 16.25 -27.08
N ILE A 12 3.79 15.52 -26.32
CA ILE A 12 3.90 15.41 -24.85
C ILE A 12 5.21 14.72 -24.47
N ASP A 13 5.54 13.61 -25.11
CA ASP A 13 6.74 12.83 -24.82
C ASP A 13 8.04 13.59 -25.14
N ALA A 14 8.01 14.48 -26.13
CA ALA A 14 9.15 15.32 -26.53
C ALA A 14 9.23 16.65 -25.77
N MET A 15 8.30 16.92 -24.85
CA MET A 15 8.26 18.17 -24.10
C MET A 15 9.36 18.21 -23.05
N GLU A 16 10.09 19.33 -22.98
CA GLU A 16 11.06 19.64 -21.93
C GLU A 16 10.59 20.87 -21.13
N PRO A 17 9.73 20.69 -20.11
CA PRO A 17 9.19 21.80 -19.34
C PRO A 17 10.25 22.56 -18.55
N LYS A 18 10.30 23.88 -18.70
CA LYS A 18 11.10 24.80 -17.87
C LYS A 18 10.37 25.19 -16.59
N PRO A 19 11.07 25.58 -15.51
CA PRO A 19 10.45 25.93 -14.23
C PRO A 19 9.31 26.96 -14.33
N GLU A 20 9.41 27.90 -15.27
CA GLU A 20 8.45 28.97 -15.53
C GLU A 20 7.25 28.57 -16.42
N ASP A 21 7.25 27.39 -17.03
CA ASP A 21 6.21 26.97 -17.97
C ASP A 21 4.86 26.68 -17.29
N GLU A 22 3.77 27.01 -17.98
CA GLU A 22 2.40 26.68 -17.56
C GLU A 22 2.08 25.21 -17.84
N MET A 23 2.03 24.41 -16.78
CA MET A 23 1.92 22.94 -16.88
C MET A 23 0.51 22.37 -16.75
N GLU A 24 -0.52 23.20 -16.53
CA GLU A 24 -1.90 22.72 -16.32
C GLU A 24 -2.41 21.91 -17.53
N VAL A 25 -2.26 22.45 -18.75
CA VAL A 25 -2.72 21.77 -19.97
C VAL A 25 -1.89 20.52 -20.29
N PRO A 26 -0.54 20.57 -20.28
CA PRO A 26 0.28 19.37 -20.44
C PRO A 26 -0.05 18.25 -19.44
N ILE A 27 -0.21 18.58 -18.15
CA ILE A 27 -0.56 17.62 -17.11
C ILE A 27 -1.95 17.03 -17.34
N ARG A 28 -2.94 17.88 -17.69
CA ARG A 28 -4.29 17.41 -18.04
C ARG A 28 -4.25 16.37 -19.15
N LEU A 29 -3.55 16.68 -20.24
CA LEU A 29 -3.46 15.80 -21.41
C LEU A 29 -2.66 14.52 -21.11
N ALA A 30 -1.53 14.63 -20.41
CA ALA A 30 -0.67 13.49 -20.12
C ALA A 30 -1.31 12.54 -19.09
N PHE A 31 -1.78 13.07 -17.97
CA PHE A 31 -2.28 12.28 -16.84
C PHE A 31 -3.79 12.00 -16.94
N TYR A 32 -4.61 13.05 -16.94
CA TYR A 32 -6.06 12.89 -16.81
C TYR A 32 -6.74 12.37 -18.09
N GLU A 33 -6.26 12.78 -19.26
CA GLU A 33 -6.73 12.24 -20.55
C GLU A 33 -5.97 10.95 -20.97
N GLY A 34 -5.01 10.51 -20.15
CA GLY A 34 -4.35 9.20 -20.29
C GLY A 34 -3.38 9.05 -21.46
N LEU A 35 -2.85 10.15 -22.04
CA LEU A 35 -1.90 10.06 -23.16
C LEU A 35 -0.52 9.52 -22.74
N ASN A 36 -0.06 9.89 -21.53
CA ASN A 36 1.14 9.34 -20.89
C ASN A 36 1.10 9.58 -19.37
N MET A 37 0.38 8.73 -18.65
CA MET A 37 0.18 8.92 -17.20
C MET A 37 1.47 8.89 -16.37
N PRO A 38 2.44 7.99 -16.61
CA PRO A 38 3.72 8.03 -15.91
C PRO A 38 4.41 9.40 -15.98
N LEU A 39 4.50 9.98 -17.18
CA LEU A 39 5.12 11.30 -17.38
C LEU A 39 4.27 12.42 -16.76
N GLY A 40 2.95 12.37 -16.94
CA GLY A 40 2.05 13.35 -16.33
C GLY A 40 2.13 13.34 -14.79
N PHE A 41 2.31 12.17 -14.17
CA PHE A 41 2.50 12.06 -12.74
C PHE A 41 3.85 12.62 -12.27
N ASP A 42 4.92 12.38 -13.05
CA ASP A 42 6.23 12.99 -12.78
C ASP A 42 6.10 14.52 -12.74
N TRP A 43 5.38 15.12 -13.70
CA TRP A 43 5.10 16.56 -13.70
C TRP A 43 4.24 17.02 -12.52
N ILE A 44 3.21 16.27 -12.12
CA ILE A 44 2.42 16.59 -10.92
C ILE A 44 3.32 16.65 -9.69
N LEU A 45 4.19 15.65 -9.52
CA LEU A 45 5.10 15.56 -8.39
C LEU A 45 6.10 16.72 -8.38
N GLU A 46 6.69 17.05 -9.53
CA GLU A 46 7.66 18.13 -9.68
C GLU A 46 7.06 19.53 -9.52
N ARG A 47 5.84 19.76 -10.04
CA ARG A 47 5.22 21.10 -10.09
C ARG A 47 4.32 21.41 -8.91
N TYR A 48 3.58 20.40 -8.43
CA TYR A 48 2.55 20.58 -7.42
C TYR A 48 2.88 19.92 -6.09
N GLY A 49 4.00 19.17 -6.03
CA GLY A 49 4.55 18.59 -4.81
C GLY A 49 3.81 17.35 -4.30
N LEU A 50 4.28 16.85 -3.15
CA LEU A 50 3.82 15.58 -2.55
C LEU A 50 2.33 15.57 -2.22
N CYS A 51 1.77 16.65 -1.68
CA CYS A 51 0.37 16.70 -1.28
C CYS A 51 -0.55 16.43 -2.48
N ASN A 52 -0.32 17.13 -3.60
CA ASN A 52 -1.07 16.93 -4.83
C ASN A 52 -0.84 15.54 -5.44
N ALA A 53 0.39 15.03 -5.40
CA ALA A 53 0.69 13.68 -5.87
C ALA A 53 -0.06 12.61 -5.07
N ILE A 54 -0.14 12.76 -3.74
CA ILE A 54 -0.92 11.89 -2.85
C ILE A 54 -2.41 11.99 -3.19
N THR A 55 -2.98 13.20 -3.25
CA THR A 55 -4.40 13.40 -3.61
C THR A 55 -4.73 12.80 -4.97
N THR A 56 -3.83 12.93 -5.94
CA THR A 56 -4.00 12.36 -7.28
C THR A 56 -4.05 10.83 -7.23
N LEU A 57 -3.10 10.20 -6.54
CA LEU A 57 -3.06 8.74 -6.45
C LEU A 57 -4.20 8.12 -5.63
N THR A 58 -4.76 8.86 -4.66
CA THR A 58 -5.88 8.37 -3.85
C THR A 58 -7.24 8.59 -4.49
N SER A 59 -7.38 9.61 -5.35
CA SER A 59 -8.65 9.93 -6.02
C SER A 59 -8.86 9.20 -7.34
N GLN A 60 -7.78 8.83 -8.03
CA GLN A 60 -7.85 8.17 -9.33
C GLN A 60 -8.05 6.65 -9.20
N ASP A 61 -8.96 6.09 -10.01
CA ASP A 61 -9.08 4.63 -10.12
C ASP A 61 -8.01 4.07 -11.08
N PHE A 62 -7.18 3.16 -10.55
CA PHE A 62 -6.14 2.44 -11.29
C PHE A 62 -6.43 0.94 -11.42
N SER A 63 -7.66 0.48 -11.15
CA SER A 63 -8.04 -0.93 -11.17
C SER A 63 -7.64 -1.65 -12.47
N GLN A 64 -7.71 -0.95 -13.61
CA GLN A 64 -7.35 -1.47 -14.92
C GLN A 64 -5.89 -1.18 -15.34
N MET A 65 -5.12 -0.45 -14.52
CA MET A 65 -3.78 0.07 -14.88
C MET A 65 -2.75 -0.17 -13.75
N PRO A 66 -2.54 -1.43 -13.32
CA PRO A 66 -1.69 -1.75 -12.18
C PRO A 66 -0.24 -1.28 -12.36
N ALA A 67 0.31 -1.37 -13.58
CA ALA A 67 1.69 -0.93 -13.86
C ALA A 67 1.86 0.59 -13.71
N VAL A 68 0.86 1.39 -14.09
CA VAL A 68 0.90 2.84 -13.92
C VAL A 68 0.79 3.20 -12.44
N ARG A 69 -0.11 2.53 -11.71
CA ARG A 69 -0.23 2.70 -10.26
C ARG A 69 1.10 2.43 -9.55
N GLU A 70 1.73 1.32 -9.89
CA GLU A 70 3.01 0.91 -9.33
C GLU A 70 4.09 1.96 -9.62
N TYR A 71 4.20 2.44 -10.87
CA TYR A 71 5.15 3.50 -11.24
C TYR A 71 4.95 4.77 -10.41
N CYS A 72 3.71 5.26 -10.32
CA CYS A 72 3.39 6.48 -9.58
C CYS A 72 3.69 6.32 -8.09
N LEU A 73 3.36 5.16 -7.50
CA LEU A 73 3.71 4.86 -6.11
C LEU A 73 5.22 4.84 -5.89
N GLN A 74 5.98 4.19 -6.78
CA GLN A 74 7.44 4.18 -6.68
C GLN A 74 8.02 5.59 -6.70
N LYS A 75 7.51 6.48 -7.57
CA LYS A 75 7.93 7.89 -7.64
C LYS A 75 7.58 8.66 -6.37
N LEU A 76 6.37 8.49 -5.85
CA LEU A 76 5.93 9.11 -4.60
C LEU A 76 6.83 8.70 -3.41
N ILE A 77 7.11 7.40 -3.27
CA ILE A 77 7.96 6.89 -2.18
C ILE A 77 9.38 7.44 -2.28
N ARG A 78 9.98 7.46 -3.47
CA ARG A 78 11.33 8.03 -3.65
C ARG A 78 11.39 9.50 -3.26
N ALA A 79 10.40 10.30 -3.66
CA ALA A 79 10.37 11.73 -3.35
C ALA A 79 10.21 11.97 -1.84
N LEU A 80 9.27 11.28 -1.19
CA LEU A 80 9.05 11.39 0.25
C LEU A 80 10.27 10.92 1.05
N TYR A 81 10.85 9.79 0.66
CA TYR A 81 12.05 9.23 1.28
C TYR A 81 13.24 10.20 1.16
N GLY A 82 13.44 10.80 -0.02
CA GLY A 82 14.47 11.81 -0.25
C GLY A 82 14.28 13.05 0.63
N GLU A 83 13.05 13.56 0.74
CA GLU A 83 12.73 14.69 1.62
C GLU A 83 13.06 14.40 3.09
N LEU A 84 12.66 13.22 3.59
CA LEU A 84 12.97 12.80 4.96
C LEU A 84 14.47 12.65 5.17
N ALA A 85 15.18 11.99 4.25
CA ALA A 85 16.62 11.80 4.32
C ALA A 85 17.37 13.13 4.37
N ILE A 86 17.03 14.09 3.51
CA ILE A 86 17.63 15.43 3.51
C ILE A 86 17.40 16.14 4.86
N ARG A 87 16.17 16.10 5.38
CA ARG A 87 15.84 16.77 6.64
C ARG A 87 16.55 16.12 7.84
N LEU A 88 16.60 14.79 7.89
CA LEU A 88 17.36 14.04 8.89
C LEU A 88 18.85 14.41 8.85
N ARG A 89 19.46 14.41 7.66
CA ARG A 89 20.87 14.78 7.48
C ARG A 89 21.16 16.17 8.00
N ASN A 90 20.35 17.15 7.58
CA ASN A 90 20.50 18.54 8.01
C ASN A 90 20.37 18.69 9.53
N GLU A 91 19.47 17.94 10.17
CA GLU A 91 19.29 17.99 11.62
C GLU A 91 20.48 17.37 12.36
N ILE A 92 20.98 16.23 11.88
CA ILE A 92 22.18 15.58 12.43
C ILE A 92 23.41 16.46 12.26
N GLU A 93 23.59 17.09 11.09
CA GLU A 93 24.72 18.00 10.85
C GLU A 93 24.69 19.21 11.77
N LYS A 94 23.51 19.80 12.01
CA LYS A 94 23.33 20.89 12.97
C LYS A 94 23.67 20.46 14.40
N HIS A 95 23.22 19.27 14.81
CA HIS A 95 23.47 18.74 16.15
C HIS A 95 24.95 18.39 16.37
N ASP A 96 25.57 17.70 15.39
CA ASP A 96 26.94 17.19 15.48
C ASP A 96 28.01 18.21 15.05
N GLY A 97 27.62 19.46 14.75
CA GLY A 97 28.52 20.55 14.38
C GLY A 97 29.26 20.31 13.06
N ASN A 98 28.59 19.76 12.04
CA ASN A 98 29.14 19.36 10.73
C ASN A 98 30.19 18.23 10.80
N SER A 99 30.07 17.30 11.75
CA SER A 99 30.94 16.11 11.79
C SER A 99 30.60 15.10 10.68
N SER A 100 31.62 14.58 9.98
CA SER A 100 31.58 13.64 8.82
C SER A 100 30.86 12.29 9.01
N ALA A 101 30.13 12.06 10.10
CA ALA A 101 29.42 10.80 10.32
C ALA A 101 28.30 10.56 9.29
N VAL A 102 27.66 11.64 8.83
CA VAL A 102 26.57 11.63 7.84
C VAL A 102 27.09 11.43 6.41
N GLU A 103 28.28 11.97 6.10
CA GLU A 103 28.90 11.91 4.75
C GLU A 103 29.16 10.47 4.27
N LYS A 104 29.34 9.52 5.19
CA LYS A 104 29.61 8.12 4.86
C LYS A 104 28.37 7.30 4.52
N ILE A 105 27.17 7.86 4.70
CA ILE A 105 25.91 7.18 4.41
C ILE A 105 25.55 7.45 2.95
N PRO A 106 25.34 6.42 2.11
CA PRO A 106 24.87 6.58 0.73
C PRO A 106 23.55 7.37 0.65
N VAL A 107 23.42 8.23 -0.35
CA VAL A 107 22.24 9.10 -0.56
C VAL A 107 21.31 8.48 -1.60
N GLY A 108 20.01 8.49 -1.35
CA GLY A 108 18.99 8.02 -2.30
C GLY A 108 18.92 6.49 -2.41
N GLU A 109 19.46 5.78 -1.43
CA GLU A 109 19.45 4.33 -1.36
C GLU A 109 18.63 3.82 -0.18
N ALA A 110 18.00 2.67 -0.39
CA ALA A 110 17.43 1.91 0.71
C ALA A 110 18.55 1.53 1.70
N GLY A 111 18.28 1.71 2.99
CA GLY A 111 19.15 1.56 4.14
C GLY A 111 19.66 2.89 4.70
N GLU A 112 19.45 4.00 4.00
CA GLU A 112 19.89 5.34 4.41
C GLU A 112 19.14 5.83 5.66
N ILE A 113 17.81 5.87 5.65
CA ILE A 113 17.03 6.39 6.78
C ILE A 113 17.28 5.55 8.03
N LYS A 114 17.33 4.22 7.90
CA LYS A 114 17.67 3.31 9.00
C LYS A 114 19.03 3.65 9.63
N LYS A 115 20.04 3.97 8.83
CA LYS A 115 21.37 4.37 9.32
C LYS A 115 21.36 5.77 9.95
N LEU A 116 20.56 6.69 9.41
CA LEU A 116 20.41 8.04 9.94
C LEU A 116 19.76 8.02 11.33
N ILE A 117 18.72 7.22 11.54
CA ILE A 117 18.01 7.17 12.83
C ILE A 117 18.69 6.26 13.86
N ALA A 118 19.53 5.31 13.42
CA ALA A 118 20.18 4.35 14.32
C ALA A 118 21.03 5.06 15.39
N ASN A 119 20.80 4.69 16.65
CA ASN A 119 21.48 5.24 17.84
C ASN A 119 21.28 6.76 18.03
N ARG A 120 20.22 7.35 17.47
CA ARG A 120 19.89 8.78 17.62
C ARG A 120 18.46 9.00 18.12
N PRO A 121 18.11 8.53 19.34
CA PRO A 121 16.76 8.71 19.90
C PRO A 121 16.40 10.19 20.07
N TRP A 122 17.40 11.06 20.24
CA TRP A 122 17.23 12.51 20.35
C TRP A 122 16.53 13.16 19.15
N LEU A 123 16.54 12.53 17.96
CA LEU A 123 15.78 13.00 16.79
C LEU A 123 14.26 13.05 17.04
N PHE A 124 13.77 12.29 18.01
CA PHE A 124 12.34 12.11 18.31
C PHE A 124 11.94 12.63 19.70
N GLU A 125 12.90 13.18 20.45
CA GLU A 125 12.62 13.78 21.76
C GLU A 125 11.71 15.00 21.62
N GLU A 126 10.94 15.28 22.68
CA GLU A 126 9.98 16.40 22.70
C GLU A 126 8.98 16.39 21.53
N ASP A 127 8.66 15.19 21.03
CA ASP A 127 7.73 14.95 19.92
C ASP A 127 8.17 15.60 18.61
N ASN A 128 9.48 15.73 18.44
CA ASN A 128 10.07 16.22 17.20
C ASN A 128 9.80 15.25 16.05
N TYR A 129 9.56 15.81 14.87
CA TYR A 129 9.35 15.09 13.63
C TYR A 129 9.93 15.91 12.47
N HIS A 130 10.29 15.23 11.39
CA HIS A 130 11.10 15.80 10.32
C HIS A 130 10.44 15.68 8.95
N ILE A 131 9.18 15.25 8.90
CA ILE A 131 8.41 15.19 7.68
C ILE A 131 6.95 15.47 7.97
N ASP A 132 6.20 15.86 6.95
CA ASP A 132 4.75 15.98 7.08
C ASP A 132 4.16 14.59 7.40
N LEU A 133 3.47 14.50 8.54
CA LEU A 133 2.94 13.24 9.06
C LEU A 133 1.73 12.74 8.25
N SER A 134 0.99 13.64 7.60
CA SER A 134 -0.10 13.27 6.68
C SER A 134 0.45 12.68 5.39
N HIS A 135 1.57 13.21 4.89
CA HIS A 135 2.27 12.63 3.74
C HIS A 135 2.84 11.25 4.08
N LEU A 136 3.49 11.13 5.23
CA LEU A 136 4.10 9.89 5.69
C LEU A 136 3.06 8.77 5.86
N SER A 137 1.97 9.06 6.57
CA SER A 137 0.91 8.07 6.78
C SER A 137 0.24 7.64 5.47
N SER A 138 -0.07 8.58 4.57
CA SER A 138 -0.68 8.25 3.27
C SER A 138 0.24 7.39 2.41
N ALA A 139 1.52 7.74 2.32
CA ALA A 139 2.49 6.99 1.54
C ALA A 139 2.67 5.54 2.04
N VAL A 140 2.75 5.36 3.37
CA VAL A 140 2.84 4.04 4.00
C VAL A 140 1.59 3.21 3.72
N GLN A 141 0.39 3.80 3.84
CA GLN A 141 -0.87 3.10 3.56
C GLN A 141 -0.94 2.61 2.12
N MET A 142 -0.53 3.45 1.17
CA MET A 142 -0.58 3.12 -0.26
C MET A 142 0.50 2.11 -0.68
N SER A 143 1.58 1.97 0.11
CA SER A 143 2.69 1.07 -0.17
C SER A 143 2.30 -0.41 -0.16
N ILE A 144 1.13 -0.78 0.36
CA ILE A 144 0.62 -2.17 0.31
C ILE A 144 0.49 -2.71 -1.12
N HIS A 145 0.42 -1.82 -2.11
CA HIS A 145 0.33 -2.14 -3.52
C HIS A 145 1.69 -2.26 -4.21
N LEU A 146 2.80 -1.99 -3.53
CA LEU A 146 4.14 -2.21 -4.08
C LEU A 146 4.51 -3.70 -4.07
N PRO A 147 5.10 -4.21 -5.16
CA PRO A 147 5.73 -5.53 -5.17
C PRO A 147 7.08 -5.48 -4.42
N ALA A 148 7.77 -6.63 -4.37
CA ALA A 148 9.15 -6.69 -3.89
C ALA A 148 10.09 -5.88 -4.80
N CYS A 149 10.35 -4.62 -4.44
CA CYS A 149 11.20 -3.69 -5.17
C CYS A 149 11.99 -2.78 -4.21
N LYS A 150 12.89 -1.94 -4.75
CA LYS A 150 13.71 -1.02 -3.95
C LYS A 150 12.86 -0.02 -3.15
N GLU A 151 11.73 0.42 -3.71
CA GLU A 151 10.84 1.38 -3.08
C GLU A 151 10.02 0.75 -1.95
N LEU A 152 9.78 -0.57 -2.00
CA LEU A 152 9.22 -1.29 -0.86
C LEU A 152 10.17 -1.26 0.34
N GLU A 153 11.48 -1.40 0.11
CA GLU A 153 12.49 -1.25 1.17
C GLU A 153 12.50 0.15 1.76
N MET A 154 12.41 1.18 0.90
CA MET A 154 12.26 2.57 1.35
C MET A 154 11.00 2.75 2.21
N ALA A 155 9.85 2.19 1.79
CA ALA A 155 8.60 2.25 2.54
C ALA A 155 8.69 1.53 3.89
N LEU A 156 9.42 0.42 3.99
CA LEU A 156 9.72 -0.25 5.26
C LEU A 156 10.54 0.64 6.21
N GLU A 157 11.49 1.42 5.68
CA GLU A 157 12.23 2.40 6.48
C GLU A 157 11.39 3.61 6.88
N LEU A 158 10.46 4.06 6.04
CA LEU A 158 9.46 5.05 6.42
C LEU A 158 8.60 4.54 7.59
N CYS A 159 8.21 3.26 7.58
CA CYS A 159 7.55 2.63 8.71
C CYS A 159 8.46 2.59 9.95
N ALA A 160 9.74 2.23 9.78
CA ALA A 160 10.70 2.22 10.89
C ALA A 160 10.90 3.61 11.50
N TYR A 161 10.96 4.67 10.68
CA TYR A 161 10.95 6.05 11.14
C TYR A 161 9.66 6.36 11.92
N GLY A 162 8.50 6.06 11.34
CA GLY A 162 7.20 6.31 11.93
C GLY A 162 6.98 5.64 13.29
N LYS A 163 7.57 4.45 13.52
CA LYS A 163 7.53 3.74 14.82
C LYS A 163 8.20 4.51 15.97
N ASN A 164 9.10 5.45 15.68
CA ASN A 164 9.76 6.27 16.69
C ASN A 164 8.97 7.55 17.01
N LEU A 165 7.91 7.86 16.25
CA LEU A 165 7.09 9.04 16.50
C LEU A 165 6.24 8.88 17.75
N SER A 166 5.96 10.01 18.39
CA SER A 166 5.06 10.09 19.54
C SER A 166 3.67 9.57 19.20
N SER A 167 3.10 8.74 20.09
CA SER A 167 1.78 8.15 19.91
C SER A 167 0.65 9.19 19.78
N ARG A 168 0.87 10.43 20.21
CA ARG A 168 -0.08 11.55 20.05
C ARG A 168 -0.36 11.89 18.59
N PHE A 169 0.56 11.58 17.68
CA PHE A 169 0.41 11.85 16.25
C PHE A 169 -0.14 10.65 15.48
N LEU A 170 -0.23 9.49 16.12
CA LEU A 170 -0.85 8.32 15.56
C LEU A 170 -2.36 8.54 15.64
N GLY A 171 -2.98 8.83 14.50
CA GLY A 171 -4.43 8.92 14.40
C GLY A 171 -5.09 7.62 14.87
N LYS A 172 -6.34 7.72 15.35
CA LYS A 172 -7.12 6.53 15.70
C LYS A 172 -7.48 5.80 14.40
N SER A 173 -6.86 4.65 14.16
CA SER A 173 -7.23 3.71 13.10
C SER A 173 -7.87 2.47 13.72
N GLU A 174 -8.67 1.76 12.95
CA GLU A 174 -9.29 0.51 13.37
C GLU A 174 -8.31 -0.67 13.18
N PRO A 175 -8.42 -1.74 13.98
CA PRO A 175 -7.70 -2.98 13.74
C PRO A 175 -7.89 -3.45 12.28
N PRO A 176 -6.85 -3.97 11.60
CA PRO A 176 -5.54 -4.32 12.15
C PRO A 176 -4.52 -3.18 12.09
N PHE A 177 -4.89 -1.96 11.69
CA PHE A 177 -3.97 -0.85 11.45
C PHE A 177 -3.93 0.21 12.56
N GLU A 178 -4.46 -0.11 13.75
CA GLU A 178 -4.44 0.76 14.94
C GLU A 178 -3.03 1.27 15.27
N ASN A 179 -2.01 0.41 15.14
CA ASN A 179 -0.61 0.81 15.18
C ASN A 179 -0.08 0.94 13.75
N LEU A 180 -0.43 2.06 13.11
CA LEU A 180 -0.21 2.33 11.69
C LEU A 180 1.13 1.78 11.16
N TYR A 181 2.25 2.28 11.68
CA TYR A 181 3.57 1.94 11.15
C TYR A 181 4.04 0.52 11.50
N GLU A 182 3.50 -0.09 12.55
CA GLU A 182 3.74 -1.49 12.86
C GLU A 182 2.98 -2.39 11.90
N SER A 183 1.68 -2.20 11.78
CA SER A 183 0.81 -3.04 10.98
C SER A 183 1.12 -2.94 9.49
N TYR A 184 1.29 -1.73 8.96
CA TYR A 184 1.74 -1.56 7.58
C TYR A 184 3.15 -2.10 7.38
N GLY A 185 4.09 -1.88 8.31
CA GLY A 185 5.41 -2.48 8.23
C GLY A 185 5.36 -4.01 8.12
N THR A 186 4.55 -4.68 8.94
CA THR A 186 4.33 -6.13 8.88
C THR A 186 3.71 -6.57 7.56
N TYR A 187 2.75 -5.81 7.03
CA TYR A 187 2.17 -6.07 5.69
C TYR A 187 3.26 -5.97 4.60
N LEU A 188 4.10 -4.94 4.64
CA LEU A 188 5.15 -4.72 3.65
C LEU A 188 6.25 -5.79 3.74
N GLU A 189 6.56 -6.33 4.92
CA GLU A 189 7.46 -7.48 5.05
C GLU A 189 6.89 -8.73 4.35
N ILE A 190 5.57 -8.95 4.40
CA ILE A 190 4.90 -10.01 3.61
C ILE A 190 5.07 -9.74 2.12
N ASN A 191 4.85 -8.50 1.65
CA ASN A 191 5.07 -8.13 0.25
C ASN A 191 6.52 -8.34 -0.20
N ALA A 192 7.49 -8.16 0.71
CA ALA A 192 8.90 -8.40 0.47
C ALA A 192 9.27 -9.89 0.49
N GLY A 193 8.32 -10.78 0.82
CA GLY A 193 8.54 -12.22 0.93
C GLY A 193 9.34 -12.64 2.17
N ARG A 194 9.38 -11.80 3.22
CA ARG A 194 10.15 -12.03 4.44
C ARG A 194 9.25 -12.53 5.57
N ASP A 195 9.72 -13.54 6.30
CA ASP A 195 9.08 -14.11 7.49
C ASP A 195 7.55 -14.29 7.33
N ILE A 196 7.11 -14.75 6.14
CA ILE A 196 5.69 -14.69 5.70
C ILE A 196 4.75 -15.28 6.76
N GLU A 197 5.00 -16.48 7.28
CA GLU A 197 4.11 -17.10 8.28
C GLU A 197 4.06 -16.33 9.59
N LYS A 198 5.21 -15.84 10.09
CA LYS A 198 5.25 -15.04 11.32
C LYS A 198 4.47 -13.74 11.15
N ASN A 199 4.57 -13.10 9.99
CA ASN A 199 3.85 -11.88 9.69
C ASN A 199 2.36 -12.13 9.43
N LEU A 200 1.98 -13.29 8.88
CA LEU A 200 0.58 -13.71 8.80
C LEU A 200 0.00 -14.00 10.18
N ASP A 201 0.76 -14.62 11.09
CA ASP A 201 0.33 -14.89 12.45
C ASP A 201 -0.06 -13.61 13.20
N PHE A 202 0.62 -12.49 12.92
CA PHE A 202 0.22 -11.17 13.42
C PHE A 202 -1.21 -10.81 12.99
N PHE A 203 -1.54 -10.92 11.70
CA PHE A 203 -2.89 -10.63 11.20
C PHE A 203 -3.93 -11.67 11.63
N ARG A 204 -3.57 -12.96 11.71
CA ARG A 204 -4.42 -14.04 12.24
C ARG A 204 -4.85 -13.75 13.68
N LYS A 205 -3.89 -13.35 14.53
CA LYS A 205 -4.15 -13.02 15.92
C LYS A 205 -5.16 -11.87 16.03
N ILE A 206 -4.93 -10.77 15.31
CA ILE A 206 -5.81 -9.60 15.33
C ILE A 206 -7.20 -9.96 14.82
N ALA A 207 -7.31 -10.71 13.71
CA ALA A 207 -8.59 -11.14 13.18
C ALA A 207 -9.39 -11.98 14.17
N LYS A 208 -8.72 -12.90 14.88
CA LYS A 208 -9.35 -13.72 15.92
C LYS A 208 -9.79 -12.92 17.15
N GLU A 209 -8.97 -11.96 17.58
CA GLU A 209 -9.28 -11.13 18.76
C GLU A 209 -10.47 -10.19 18.52
N ASN A 210 -10.70 -9.79 17.26
CA ASN A 210 -11.78 -8.88 16.87
C ASN A 210 -13.03 -9.59 16.33
N GLU A 211 -13.01 -10.91 16.18
CA GLU A 211 -14.18 -11.72 15.76
C GLU A 211 -15.41 -11.50 16.68
N PRO A 212 -15.29 -11.43 18.02
CA PRO A 212 -16.43 -11.22 18.91
C PRO A 212 -17.09 -9.84 18.80
N ASP A 213 -16.33 -8.83 18.37
CA ASP A 213 -16.79 -7.44 18.26
C ASP A 213 -17.64 -7.19 17.01
N GLY A 214 -17.75 -8.21 16.14
CA GLY A 214 -18.54 -8.15 14.90
C GLY A 214 -17.89 -7.34 13.78
N SER A 215 -16.64 -6.87 13.95
CA SER A 215 -15.89 -6.19 12.90
C SER A 215 -15.33 -7.21 11.91
N SER A 216 -15.80 -7.18 10.67
CA SER A 216 -15.31 -8.05 9.58
C SER A 216 -13.97 -7.57 9.01
N TYR A 217 -13.60 -6.31 9.23
CA TYR A 217 -12.48 -5.67 8.53
C TYR A 217 -11.11 -6.34 8.78
N PRO A 218 -10.71 -6.70 10.02
CA PRO A 218 -9.48 -7.48 10.24
C PRO A 218 -9.43 -8.80 9.47
N ALA A 219 -10.57 -9.49 9.40
CA ALA A 219 -10.66 -10.77 8.73
C ALA A 219 -10.67 -10.61 7.21
N GLU A 220 -11.24 -9.53 6.68
CA GLU A 220 -11.15 -9.15 5.26
C GLU A 220 -9.71 -8.81 4.84
N VAL A 221 -8.96 -8.08 5.66
CA VAL A 221 -7.53 -7.79 5.40
C VAL A 221 -6.71 -9.07 5.36
N LEU A 222 -6.92 -9.98 6.33
CA LEU A 222 -6.25 -11.28 6.35
C LEU A 222 -6.63 -12.12 5.12
N LEU A 223 -7.92 -12.12 4.73
CA LEU A 223 -8.38 -12.82 3.54
C LEU A 223 -7.66 -12.33 2.27
N GLN A 224 -7.54 -11.02 2.09
CA GLN A 224 -6.81 -10.44 0.95
C GLN A 224 -5.33 -10.86 0.92
N LEU A 225 -4.67 -10.93 2.09
CA LEU A 225 -3.29 -11.42 2.20
C LEU A 225 -3.17 -12.90 1.82
N LEU A 226 -4.09 -13.75 2.30
CA LEU A 226 -4.10 -15.18 1.99
C LEU A 226 -4.35 -15.43 0.50
N GLU A 227 -5.27 -14.71 -0.12
CA GLU A 227 -5.50 -14.76 -1.57
C GLU A 227 -4.27 -14.33 -2.36
N LYS A 228 -3.65 -13.21 -1.96
CA LYS A 228 -2.42 -12.70 -2.60
C LYS A 228 -1.27 -13.71 -2.56
N LEU A 229 -1.15 -14.47 -1.47
CA LEU A 229 -0.12 -15.49 -1.28
C LEU A 229 -0.50 -16.86 -1.87
N GLY A 230 -1.69 -17.02 -2.45
CA GLY A 230 -2.16 -18.29 -3.00
C GLY A 230 -2.49 -19.35 -1.95
N LYS A 231 -2.73 -18.96 -0.69
CA LYS A 231 -3.14 -19.85 0.41
C LYS A 231 -4.63 -20.18 0.33
N SER A 232 -5.04 -20.80 -0.78
CA SER A 232 -6.45 -20.93 -1.17
C SER A 232 -7.31 -21.69 -0.17
N GLU A 233 -6.80 -22.74 0.48
CA GLU A 233 -7.56 -23.50 1.48
C GLU A 233 -7.86 -22.65 2.73
N GLU A 234 -6.83 -22.02 3.30
CA GLU A 234 -6.96 -21.15 4.47
C GLU A 234 -7.84 -19.93 4.16
N ALA A 235 -7.66 -19.33 2.98
CA ALA A 235 -8.49 -18.23 2.51
C ALA A 235 -9.97 -18.63 2.44
N LEU A 236 -10.26 -19.81 1.90
CA LEU A 236 -11.63 -20.30 1.75
C LEU A 236 -12.28 -20.62 3.11
N GLU A 237 -11.52 -21.19 4.05
CA GLU A 237 -12.02 -21.42 5.42
C GLU A 237 -12.36 -20.11 6.14
N LEU A 238 -11.49 -19.10 6.01
CA LEU A 238 -11.72 -17.78 6.60
C LEU A 238 -12.91 -17.09 5.94
N ALA A 239 -12.96 -17.08 4.61
CA ALA A 239 -14.07 -16.52 3.85
C ALA A 239 -15.42 -17.15 4.24
N GLY A 240 -15.44 -18.46 4.52
CA GLY A 240 -16.66 -19.17 4.95
C GLY A 240 -17.27 -18.63 6.25
N ARG A 241 -16.47 -17.94 7.07
CA ARG A 241 -16.89 -17.33 8.35
C ARG A 241 -17.20 -15.84 8.22
N THR A 242 -16.62 -15.17 7.22
CA THR A 242 -16.67 -13.70 7.09
C THR A 242 -17.60 -13.23 5.98
N LEU A 243 -17.70 -13.98 4.88
CA LEU A 243 -18.46 -13.59 3.70
C LEU A 243 -19.86 -14.23 3.66
N ASN A 244 -20.73 -13.62 2.87
CA ASN A 244 -22.00 -14.24 2.49
C ASN A 244 -21.81 -15.33 1.41
N ALA A 245 -22.84 -16.14 1.24
CA ALA A 245 -22.81 -17.25 0.30
C ALA A 245 -22.52 -16.83 -1.16
N SER A 246 -22.98 -15.65 -1.57
CA SER A 246 -22.70 -15.12 -2.92
C SER A 246 -21.24 -14.69 -3.09
N GLY A 247 -20.64 -14.05 -2.08
CA GLY A 247 -19.22 -13.67 -2.06
C GLY A 247 -18.27 -14.88 -2.11
N LEU A 248 -18.72 -16.04 -1.60
CA LEU A 248 -17.95 -17.29 -1.62
C LEU A 248 -17.92 -17.99 -2.97
N TYR A 249 -18.86 -17.70 -3.87
CA TYR A 249 -19.06 -18.48 -5.10
C TYR A 249 -17.80 -18.53 -5.97
N GLY A 250 -17.17 -17.39 -6.23
CA GLY A 250 -15.95 -17.31 -7.04
C GLY A 250 -14.76 -18.06 -6.43
N MET A 251 -14.63 -18.03 -5.10
CA MET A 251 -13.59 -18.75 -4.38
C MET A 251 -13.83 -20.27 -4.39
N CYS A 252 -15.08 -20.69 -4.16
CA CYS A 252 -15.48 -22.09 -4.20
C CYS A 252 -15.26 -22.73 -5.59
N ILE A 253 -15.55 -22.00 -6.68
CA ILE A 253 -15.24 -22.46 -8.04
C ILE A 253 -13.75 -22.71 -8.20
N LYS A 254 -12.90 -21.72 -7.85
CA LYS A 254 -11.45 -21.83 -8.00
C LYS A 254 -10.87 -22.98 -7.18
N ALA A 255 -11.37 -23.19 -5.98
CA ALA A 255 -10.92 -24.24 -5.07
C ALA A 255 -11.56 -25.62 -5.35
N GLY A 256 -12.59 -25.70 -6.19
CA GLY A 256 -13.42 -26.91 -6.36
C GLY A 256 -14.11 -27.38 -5.07
N ASN A 257 -14.19 -26.53 -4.04
CA ASN A 257 -14.71 -26.87 -2.72
C ASN A 257 -15.87 -25.95 -2.34
N PHE A 258 -17.08 -26.50 -2.42
CA PHE A 258 -18.33 -25.77 -2.16
C PHE A 258 -18.89 -25.98 -0.74
N LYS A 259 -18.18 -26.72 0.13
CA LYS A 259 -18.64 -26.97 1.51
C LYS A 259 -18.79 -25.67 2.33
N PRO A 260 -17.86 -24.70 2.27
CA PRO A 260 -17.99 -23.45 3.03
C PRO A 260 -19.17 -22.59 2.56
N MET A 261 -19.40 -22.50 1.25
CA MET A 261 -20.57 -21.81 0.68
C MET A 261 -21.89 -22.44 1.14
N LYS A 262 -21.96 -23.78 1.19
CA LYS A 262 -23.14 -24.48 1.73
C LYS A 262 -23.40 -24.10 3.19
N GLN A 263 -22.38 -24.09 4.03
CA GLN A 263 -22.50 -23.75 5.45
C GLN A 263 -22.93 -22.29 5.65
N ALA A 264 -22.31 -21.35 4.92
CA ALA A 264 -22.67 -19.94 4.96
C ALA A 264 -24.12 -19.70 4.49
N ALA A 265 -24.53 -20.31 3.37
CA ALA A 265 -25.90 -20.19 2.86
C ALA A 265 -26.94 -20.75 3.84
N GLN A 266 -26.62 -21.83 4.54
CA GLN A 266 -27.49 -22.41 5.56
C GLN A 266 -27.61 -21.49 6.78
N ALA A 267 -26.51 -20.88 7.23
CA ALA A 267 -26.54 -19.94 8.36
C ALA A 267 -27.29 -18.64 8.02
N GLN A 268 -27.33 -18.25 6.75
CA GLN A 268 -27.95 -17.02 6.26
C GLN A 268 -29.40 -17.20 5.77
N ASP A 269 -29.95 -18.42 5.86
CA ASP A 269 -31.27 -18.78 5.29
C ASP A 269 -31.39 -18.39 3.80
N ASP A 270 -30.33 -18.66 3.03
CA ASP A 270 -30.26 -18.41 1.59
C ASP A 270 -30.48 -19.72 0.81
N PRO A 271 -31.74 -20.07 0.45
CA PRO A 271 -32.06 -21.34 -0.19
C PRO A 271 -31.47 -21.45 -1.60
N VAL A 272 -31.22 -20.33 -2.29
CA VAL A 272 -30.72 -20.31 -3.68
C VAL A 272 -29.26 -20.73 -3.69
N HIS A 273 -28.42 -20.06 -2.90
CA HIS A 273 -27.00 -20.40 -2.82
C HIS A 273 -26.77 -21.74 -2.12
N PHE A 274 -27.65 -22.12 -1.18
CA PHE A 274 -27.58 -23.44 -0.55
C PHE A 274 -27.83 -24.57 -1.55
N LEU A 275 -28.87 -24.47 -2.38
CA LEU A 275 -29.14 -25.45 -3.44
C LEU A 275 -28.00 -25.49 -4.47
N ALA A 276 -27.49 -24.33 -4.89
CA ALA A 276 -26.38 -24.26 -5.83
C ALA A 276 -25.12 -24.98 -5.29
N ALA A 277 -24.76 -24.74 -4.03
CA ALA A 277 -23.64 -25.40 -3.39
C ALA A 277 -23.85 -26.92 -3.25
N LEU A 278 -25.06 -27.37 -2.91
CA LEU A 278 -25.39 -28.80 -2.83
C LEU A 278 -25.19 -29.55 -4.15
N ILE A 279 -25.64 -28.96 -5.26
CA ILE A 279 -25.50 -29.57 -6.59
C ILE A 279 -24.02 -29.79 -6.94
N GLU A 280 -23.16 -28.82 -6.66
CA GLU A 280 -21.73 -28.93 -6.94
C GLU A 280 -21.02 -29.92 -6.00
N VAL A 281 -21.39 -29.95 -4.71
CA VAL A 281 -20.88 -30.96 -3.77
C VAL A 281 -21.25 -32.38 -4.20
N GLU A 282 -22.49 -32.62 -4.67
CA GLU A 282 -22.90 -33.93 -5.16
C GLU A 282 -22.17 -34.35 -6.43
N LYS A 283 -21.94 -33.42 -7.37
CA LYS A 283 -21.16 -33.71 -8.58
C LYS A 283 -19.74 -34.13 -8.24
N ALA A 284 -19.09 -33.41 -7.32
CA ALA A 284 -17.73 -33.69 -6.88
C ALA A 284 -17.61 -35.04 -6.14
N GLY A 285 -18.66 -35.49 -5.44
CA GLY A 285 -18.67 -36.81 -4.78
C GLY A 285 -18.99 -38.00 -5.68
N LYS A 286 -19.38 -37.76 -6.94
CA LYS A 286 -19.68 -38.79 -7.95
C LYS A 286 -18.58 -38.97 -9.01
N ALA A 287 -17.56 -38.10 -9.00
CA ALA A 287 -16.37 -38.15 -9.86
C ALA A 287 -15.23 -38.93 -9.17
#